data_AF-A0A2D7VXQ9-F1
#
_entry.id   AF-A0A2D7VXQ9-F1
#
_cell.length_a   1.000
_cell.length_b   1.000
_cell.length_c   1.000
_cell.angle_alpha   90.00
_cell.angle_beta   90.00
_cell.angle_gamma   90.00
#
_symmetry.space_group_name_H-M   'P 1'
#
loop_
_entity.id
_entity.type
_entity.pdbx_description
1 polymer ?
#
loop_
_entity_poly.entity_id
_entity_poly.type
_entity_poly.pdbx_seq_one_letter_code
_entity_poly.pdbx_strand_id
1 'polypeptide(L)'
;MASYNGNGAFVLPRALRIKNGVNVETIAVARTLTLKDSMVQLLDNSSGGSLDLNFPPYKEGAIFAVKSTGTHSIVCKRESGSVIDTIAAGEGALLVCTGSAPSSDWVVVIKA
;
A
#
# COMPACT_ATOMS: atom_id res chain seq x y z
N MET A 1 1.74 9.60 -36.49
CA MET A 1 1.25 9.25 -35.15
C MET A 1 0.52 7.92 -35.26
N ALA A 2 0.91 6.90 -34.48
CA ALA A 2 0.22 5.62 -34.49
C ALA A 2 -1.16 5.77 -33.85
N SER A 3 -2.21 5.33 -34.55
CA SER A 3 -3.59 5.38 -34.06
C SER A 3 -3.76 4.38 -32.91
N TYR A 4 -4.19 4.85 -31.74
CA TYR A 4 -4.52 3.97 -30.60
C TYR A 4 -5.72 3.09 -30.97
N ASN A 5 -5.56 1.76 -30.92
CA ASN A 5 -6.58 0.79 -31.36
C ASN A 5 -7.12 -0.09 -30.23
N GLY A 6 -6.75 0.18 -28.96
CA GLY A 6 -7.22 -0.57 -27.79
C GLY A 6 -6.72 -2.03 -27.70
N ASN A 7 -5.96 -2.51 -28.68
CA ASN A 7 -5.39 -3.85 -28.63
C ASN A 7 -4.15 -3.83 -27.71
N GLY A 8 -4.12 -4.74 -26.73
CA GLY A 8 -2.94 -4.92 -25.89
C GLY A 8 -1.74 -5.29 -26.76
N ALA A 9 -0.61 -4.57 -26.57
CA ALA A 9 0.61 -4.78 -27.36
C ALA A 9 1.18 -6.20 -27.23
N PHE A 10 0.85 -6.88 -26.13
CA PHE A 10 1.15 -8.28 -25.89
C PHE A 10 0.19 -8.82 -24.83
N VAL A 11 -0.04 -10.13 -24.84
CA VAL A 11 -0.72 -10.84 -23.75
C VAL A 11 0.35 -11.54 -22.93
N LEU A 12 0.39 -11.28 -21.62
CA LEU A 12 1.23 -12.05 -20.70
C LEU A 12 0.59 -13.43 -20.49
N PRO A 13 1.23 -14.54 -20.89
CA PRO A 13 0.64 -15.88 -20.82
C PRO A 13 0.51 -16.41 -19.38
N ARG A 14 0.94 -15.63 -18.38
CA ARG A 14 0.93 -15.97 -16.97
C ARG A 14 0.57 -14.76 -16.13
N ALA A 15 -0.05 -15.01 -14.98
CA ALA A 15 -0.32 -13.97 -13.99
C ALA A 15 0.98 -13.27 -13.57
N LEU A 16 0.91 -11.95 -13.38
CA LEU A 16 1.99 -11.16 -12.80
C LEU A 16 2.25 -11.67 -11.37
N ARG A 17 3.47 -12.18 -11.14
CA ARG A 17 3.89 -12.54 -9.78
C ARG A 17 4.25 -11.28 -9.03
N ILE A 18 3.49 -10.98 -7.98
CA ILE A 18 3.76 -9.85 -7.10
C ILE A 18 5.02 -10.17 -6.29
N LYS A 19 5.94 -9.21 -6.25
CA LYS A 19 7.18 -9.33 -5.47
C LYS A 19 6.80 -9.56 -4.00
N ASN A 20 7.38 -10.61 -3.40
CA ASN A 20 7.16 -11.02 -2.01
C ASN A 20 5.71 -11.45 -1.66
N GLY A 21 4.89 -11.81 -2.65
CA GLY A 21 3.60 -12.48 -2.43
C GLY A 21 2.56 -11.60 -1.74
N VAL A 22 1.86 -12.14 -0.74
CA VAL A 22 0.88 -11.43 0.10
C VAL A 22 1.30 -11.61 1.56
N ASN A 23 1.43 -10.53 2.31
CA ASN A 23 1.59 -10.60 3.76
C ASN A 23 0.22 -10.69 4.42
N VAL A 24 0.05 -11.65 5.33
CA VAL A 24 -1.15 -11.80 6.16
C VAL A 24 -0.69 -11.81 7.61
N GLU A 25 -1.03 -10.78 8.36
CA GLU A 25 -0.47 -10.55 9.70
C GLU A 25 -1.53 -9.93 10.61
N THR A 26 -1.59 -10.40 11.87
CA THR A 26 -2.33 -9.71 12.93
C THR A 26 -1.41 -8.68 13.59
N ILE A 27 -1.81 -7.42 13.57
CA ILE A 27 -1.11 -6.32 14.22
C ILE A 27 -1.81 -5.94 15.53
N ALA A 28 -1.03 -5.81 16.61
CA ALA A 28 -1.51 -5.36 17.92
C ALA A 28 -0.88 -4.03 18.36
N VAL A 29 0.13 -3.57 17.63
CA VAL A 29 0.87 -2.32 17.84
C VAL A 29 1.20 -1.68 16.49
N ALA A 30 1.73 -0.46 16.51
CA ALA A 30 2.19 0.22 15.30
C ALA A 30 3.19 -0.64 14.51
N ARG A 31 3.02 -0.70 13.19
CA ARG A 31 3.86 -1.49 12.28
C ARG A 31 4.59 -0.56 11.32
N THR A 32 5.89 -0.78 11.15
CA THR A 32 6.71 -0.05 10.16
C THR A 32 7.05 -0.97 8.99
N LEU A 33 6.62 -0.58 7.80
CA LEU A 33 6.93 -1.27 6.54
C LEU A 33 8.32 -0.89 6.03
N THR A 34 8.91 -1.83 5.31
CA THR A 34 10.19 -1.70 4.61
C THR A 34 9.99 -2.03 3.13
N LEU A 35 10.90 -1.58 2.28
CA LEU A 35 10.88 -1.91 0.84
C LEU A 35 11.14 -3.41 0.54
N LYS A 36 11.42 -4.21 1.58
CA LYS A 36 11.56 -5.66 1.49
C LYS A 36 10.26 -6.39 1.81
N ASP A 37 9.27 -5.73 2.39
CA ASP A 37 7.99 -6.34 2.71
C ASP A 37 7.18 -6.62 1.43
N SER A 38 6.08 -7.35 1.58
CA SER A 38 5.14 -7.57 0.48
C SER A 38 4.47 -6.27 0.04
N MET A 39 4.24 -6.15 -1.27
CA MET A 39 3.41 -5.08 -1.80
C MET A 39 1.95 -5.22 -1.34
N VAL A 40 1.47 -6.42 -1.02
CA VAL A 40 0.09 -6.65 -0.57
C VAL A 40 0.11 -6.99 0.91
N GLN A 41 -0.58 -6.17 1.70
CA GLN A 41 -0.66 -6.26 3.16
C GLN A 41 -2.11 -6.51 3.56
N LEU A 42 -2.43 -7.72 4.03
CA LEU A 42 -3.69 -8.07 4.67
C LEU A 42 -3.47 -8.02 6.18
N LEU A 43 -3.88 -6.92 6.80
CA LEU A 43 -3.59 -6.67 8.21
C LEU A 43 -4.86 -6.84 9.02
N ASP A 44 -4.82 -7.75 9.98
CA ASP A 44 -5.85 -7.89 11.01
C ASP A 44 -5.48 -7.00 12.19
N ASN A 45 -6.28 -5.97 12.43
CA ASN A 45 -6.07 -4.98 13.47
C ASN A 45 -7.12 -5.06 14.59
N SER A 46 -7.73 -6.22 14.82
CA SER A 46 -8.78 -6.40 15.83
C SER A 46 -8.30 -6.28 17.29
N SER A 47 -6.99 -6.37 17.56
CA SER A 47 -6.44 -6.47 18.92
C SER A 47 -5.92 -5.15 19.53
N GLY A 48 -5.95 -4.02 18.83
CA GLY A 48 -5.17 -2.83 19.23
C GLY A 48 -5.82 -1.45 19.06
N GLY A 49 -7.12 -1.36 18.77
CA GLY A 49 -7.74 -0.09 18.40
C GLY A 49 -7.24 0.44 17.05
N SER A 50 -7.36 1.75 16.80
CA SER A 50 -6.77 2.36 15.60
C SER A 50 -5.25 2.29 15.66
N LEU A 51 -4.64 1.57 14.72
CA LEU A 51 -3.19 1.30 14.70
C LEU A 51 -2.48 2.06 13.59
N ASP A 52 -1.24 2.47 13.86
CA ASP A 52 -0.40 3.15 12.88
C ASP A 52 0.32 2.16 11.96
N LEU A 53 0.28 2.43 10.66
CA LEU A 53 1.10 1.78 9.64
C LEU A 53 2.06 2.81 9.04
N ASN A 54 3.33 2.72 9.44
CA ASN A 54 4.37 3.65 8.99
C ASN A 54 4.99 3.14 7.69
N PHE A 55 4.95 3.99 6.67
CA PHE A 55 5.51 3.71 5.36
C PHE A 55 7.03 3.97 5.33
N PRO A 56 7.77 3.23 4.49
CA PRO A 56 9.22 3.39 4.41
C PRO A 56 9.61 4.75 3.80
N PRO A 57 10.91 5.10 3.88
CA PRO A 57 11.46 6.23 3.15
C PRO A 57 11.04 6.25 1.68
N TYR A 58 10.90 7.45 1.14
CA TYR A 58 10.44 7.65 -0.23
C TYR A 58 11.31 6.92 -1.24
N LYS A 59 10.65 6.16 -2.12
CA LYS A 59 11.27 5.54 -3.27
C LYS A 59 10.30 5.59 -4.44
N GLU A 60 10.71 6.26 -5.50
CA GLU A 60 9.90 6.41 -6.70
C GLU A 60 9.37 5.06 -7.20
N GLY A 61 8.07 5.00 -7.45
CA GLY A 61 7.39 3.80 -7.95
C GLY A 61 7.22 2.69 -6.89
N ALA A 62 7.52 2.94 -5.62
CA ALA A 62 7.13 2.04 -4.54
C ALA A 62 5.61 2.05 -4.37
N ILE A 63 5.04 0.86 -4.17
CA ILE A 63 3.59 0.65 -4.09
C ILE A 63 3.29 -0.33 -2.96
N PHE A 64 2.28 0.01 -2.16
CA PHE A 64 1.67 -0.92 -1.21
C PHE A 64 0.15 -0.89 -1.35
N ALA A 65 -0.44 -2.06 -1.51
CA ALA A 65 -1.87 -2.31 -1.36
C ALA A 65 -2.10 -2.83 0.06
N VAL A 66 -2.82 -2.06 0.86
CA VAL A 66 -3.11 -2.38 2.26
C VAL A 66 -4.60 -2.63 2.39
N LYS A 67 -4.99 -3.70 3.07
CA LYS A 67 -6.38 -3.98 3.44
C LYS A 67 -6.49 -4.21 4.93
N SER A 68 -7.39 -3.45 5.55
CA SER A 68 -7.84 -3.71 6.91
C SER A 68 -8.81 -4.89 6.89
N THR A 69 -8.47 -5.95 7.62
CA THR A 69 -9.31 -7.14 7.74
C THR A 69 -9.94 -7.28 9.13
N GLY A 70 -9.52 -6.45 10.09
CA GLY A 70 -10.05 -6.43 11.44
C GLY A 70 -11.19 -5.41 11.63
N THR A 71 -11.45 -5.10 12.90
CA THR A 71 -12.58 -4.27 13.35
C THR A 71 -12.25 -2.79 13.56
N HIS A 72 -10.97 -2.42 13.46
CA HIS A 72 -10.51 -1.06 13.69
C HIS A 72 -10.00 -0.40 12.41
N SER A 73 -9.66 0.89 12.48
CA SER A 73 -8.99 1.58 11.37
C SER A 73 -7.48 1.41 11.42
N ILE A 74 -6.82 1.60 10.28
CA ILE A 74 -5.37 1.66 10.13
C ILE A 74 -5.00 3.07 9.68
N VAL A 75 -4.16 3.76 10.46
CA VAL A 75 -3.67 5.10 10.14
C VAL A 75 -2.36 4.97 9.37
N CYS A 76 -2.39 5.24 8.08
CA CYS A 76 -1.20 5.23 7.23
C CYS A 76 -0.41 6.51 7.46
N LYS A 77 0.86 6.37 7.87
CA LYS A 77 1.76 7.48 8.19
C LYS A 77 3.01 7.45 7.34
N ARG A 78 3.56 8.62 7.07
CA ARG A 78 4.90 8.80 6.50
C ARG A 78 5.94 8.40 7.54
N GLU A 79 7.18 8.18 7.11
CA GLU A 79 8.32 7.98 8.01
C GLU A 79 8.47 9.14 9.02
N SER A 80 8.11 10.37 8.62
CA SER A 80 8.09 11.55 9.50
C SER A 80 6.98 11.55 10.55
N GLY A 81 6.07 10.56 10.54
CA GLY A 81 4.92 10.46 11.43
C GLY A 81 3.67 11.22 10.98
N SER A 82 3.76 12.01 9.90
CA SER A 82 2.59 12.72 9.35
C SER A 82 1.61 11.75 8.69
N VAL A 83 0.32 11.92 8.97
CA VAL A 83 -0.74 11.08 8.40
C VAL A 83 -0.85 11.29 6.90
N ILE A 84 -0.86 10.19 6.15
CA ILE A 84 -1.15 10.15 4.72
C ILE A 84 -2.67 10.02 4.57
N ASP A 85 -3.25 8.98 5.19
CA ASP A 85 -4.67 8.69 5.20
C ASP A 85 -5.00 7.68 6.31
N THR A 86 -6.28 7.43 6.56
CA THR A 86 -6.78 6.39 7.46
C THR A 86 -7.68 5.42 6.71
N ILE A 87 -7.33 4.14 6.69
CA ILE A 87 -8.12 3.05 6.11
C ILE A 87 -9.11 2.59 7.17
N ALA A 88 -10.42 2.66 6.91
CA ALA A 88 -11.42 2.21 7.88
C ALA A 88 -11.43 0.67 8.01
N ALA A 89 -12.21 0.15 8.95
CA ALA A 89 -12.39 -1.28 9.11
C ALA A 89 -13.00 -1.90 7.85
N GLY A 90 -12.39 -2.96 7.33
CA GLY A 90 -12.84 -3.65 6.11
C GLY A 90 -12.42 -2.99 4.78
N GLU A 91 -11.92 -1.74 4.81
CA GLU A 91 -11.47 -1.02 3.63
C GLU A 91 -10.07 -1.45 3.18
N GLY A 92 -9.77 -1.19 1.91
CA GLY A 92 -8.45 -1.27 1.33
C GLY A 92 -8.03 0.03 0.64
N ALA A 93 -6.73 0.29 0.64
CA ALA A 93 -6.14 1.41 -0.06
C ALA A 93 -4.89 0.98 -0.86
N LEU A 94 -4.70 1.61 -2.02
CA LEU A 94 -3.48 1.52 -2.81
C LEU A 94 -2.69 2.82 -2.64
N LEU A 95 -1.50 2.71 -2.05
CA LEU A 95 -0.60 3.83 -1.81
C LEU A 95 0.60 3.73 -2.75
N VAL A 96 0.93 4.84 -3.40
CA VAL A 96 2.02 4.95 -4.37
C VAL A 96 2.93 6.10 -3.99
N CYS A 97 4.24 5.90 -4.07
CA CYS A 97 5.23 6.95 -3.89
C CYS A 97 5.51 7.67 -5.22
N THR A 98 5.07 8.92 -5.35
CA THR A 98 5.21 9.73 -6.58
C THR A 98 6.52 10.52 -6.58
N GLY A 99 7.55 9.98 -7.23
CA GLY A 99 8.80 10.67 -7.51
C GLY A 99 9.95 10.39 -6.54
N SER A 100 11.15 10.83 -6.94
CA SER A 100 12.37 10.91 -6.12
C SER A 100 12.48 12.28 -5.43
N ALA A 101 13.09 12.35 -4.24
CA ALA A 101 13.11 13.55 -3.40
C ALA A 101 13.64 14.78 -4.18
N PRO A 102 13.09 16.00 -3.98
CA PRO A 102 12.29 16.47 -2.83
C PRO A 102 10.77 16.52 -3.03
N SER A 103 10.26 16.19 -4.22
CA SER A 103 8.81 16.18 -4.50
C SER A 103 8.16 14.81 -4.25
N SER A 104 8.86 13.91 -3.55
CA SER A 104 8.34 12.60 -3.19
C SER A 104 7.25 12.72 -2.15
N ASP A 105 6.09 12.14 -2.45
CA ASP A 105 5.06 11.91 -1.44
C ASP A 105 4.42 10.53 -1.62
N TRP A 106 3.86 10.01 -0.53
CA TRP A 106 2.94 8.89 -0.56
C TRP A 106 1.54 9.43 -0.82
N VAL A 107 0.93 8.96 -1.92
CA VAL A 107 -0.43 9.34 -2.29
C VAL A 107 -1.33 8.11 -2.32
N VAL A 108 -2.57 8.27 -1.87
CA VAL A 108 -3.62 7.26 -2.03
C VAL A 108 -4.21 7.41 -3.43
N VAL A 109 -4.11 6.35 -4.23
CA VAL A 109 -4.60 6.34 -5.62
C VAL A 109 -5.97 5.67 -5.72
N ILE A 110 -6.22 4.68 -4.86
CA ILE A 110 -7.49 3.96 -4.77
C ILE A 110 -7.80 3.73 -3.30
N LYS A 111 -9.06 3.92 -2.92
CA LYS A 111 -9.59 3.57 -1.60
C LYS A 111 -11.02 3.07 -1.75
N ALA A 112 -11.34 1.94 -1.11
CA ALA A 112 -12.65 1.30 -1.19
C ALA A 112 -12.92 0.41 0.02
#